data_AF-A0A2S9XAS1-F1
#
_entry.id   AF-A0A2S9XAS1-F1
#
_cell.length_a   1.000
_cell.length_b   1.000
_cell.length_c   1.000
_cell.angle_alpha   90.00
_cell.angle_beta   90.00
_cell.angle_gamma   90.00
#
_symmetry.space_group_name_H-M   'P 1'
#
loop_
_entity.id
_entity.type
_entity.pdbx_description
1 polymer ?
#
loop_
_entity_poly.entity_id
_entity_poly.type
_entity_poly.pdbx_seq_one_letter_code
_entity_poly.pdbx_strand_id
1 'polypeptide(L)'
;MLDSRTWSSKHRHSFLALTVAAFVFGSSFAALADESALRKEIIQCINQGLDVNNTENEDMHLTSLELKFFKDVVDKEVMKEPLKPHTEDEQKQFFKDIEDAAKKKLPEVPTEKIDKIMIELKKIAARCTQEL
;
A
#
# COMPACT_ATOMS: atom_id res chain seq x y z
N MET A 1 -55.74 14.07 53.83
CA MET A 1 -55.16 13.95 55.19
C MET A 1 -53.93 13.06 55.04
N LEU A 2 -52.71 13.62 55.07
CA LEU A 2 -51.93 13.89 56.29
C LEU A 2 -51.89 12.62 57.17
N ASP A 3 -50.78 12.01 57.54
CA ASP A 3 -49.42 12.53 57.64
C ASP A 3 -48.45 11.37 57.96
N SER A 4 -47.19 11.57 57.56
CA SER A 4 -45.96 11.36 58.36
C SER A 4 -45.57 10.01 59.02
N ARG A 5 -44.35 9.58 58.63
CA ARG A 5 -43.15 9.33 59.49
C ARG A 5 -43.19 8.07 60.39
N THR A 6 -42.15 7.25 60.61
CA THR A 6 -40.68 7.38 60.65
C THR A 6 -40.17 5.96 61.02
N TRP A 7 -39.05 5.36 60.57
CA TRP A 7 -37.63 5.63 60.85
C TRP A 7 -36.84 4.31 61.03
N SER A 8 -35.51 4.40 60.90
CA SER A 8 -34.39 3.45 61.17
C SER A 8 -34.14 2.33 60.17
N SER A 9 -33.22 2.48 59.20
CA SER A 9 -31.75 2.61 59.28
C SER A 9 -30.99 1.29 59.50
N LYS A 10 -30.33 0.83 58.42
CA LYS A 10 -28.97 0.28 58.48
C LYS A 10 -28.31 0.43 57.11
N HIS A 11 -27.46 1.45 57.02
CA HIS A 11 -26.46 1.59 55.96
C HIS A 11 -25.37 0.51 56.13
N ARG A 12 -25.12 -0.25 55.07
CA ARG A 12 -23.77 -0.64 54.63
C ARG A 12 -23.80 -0.49 53.10
N HIS A 13 -23.24 0.59 52.54
CA HIS A 13 -21.95 0.57 51.84
C HIS A 13 -21.86 -0.65 50.89
N SER A 14 -21.71 -0.55 49.58
CA SER A 14 -21.12 0.49 48.77
C SER A 14 -21.38 0.13 47.30
N PHE A 15 -21.67 1.14 46.50
CA PHE A 15 -21.30 1.31 45.10
C PHE A 15 -20.54 0.16 44.41
N LEU A 16 -21.10 -0.36 43.32
CA LEU A 16 -20.59 -0.13 41.95
C LEU A 16 -21.33 -1.05 40.97
N ALA A 17 -22.30 -0.47 40.27
CA ALA A 17 -22.74 -0.99 38.98
C ALA A 17 -21.55 -0.87 38.02
N LEU A 18 -20.90 -1.99 37.69
CA LEU A 18 -19.87 -2.01 36.66
C LEU A 18 -20.56 -2.17 35.30
N THR A 19 -20.92 -1.04 34.71
CA THR A 19 -21.19 -0.92 33.27
C THR A 19 -19.91 -1.26 32.53
N VAL A 20 -19.85 -2.45 31.94
CA VAL A 20 -18.82 -2.75 30.92
C VAL A 20 -19.23 -2.00 29.67
N ALA A 21 -18.78 -0.75 29.56
CA ALA A 21 -18.67 -0.07 28.28
C ALA A 21 -17.59 -0.80 27.48
N ALA A 22 -18.00 -1.83 26.73
CA ALA A 22 -17.12 -2.48 25.77
C ALA A 22 -16.74 -1.45 24.71
N PHE A 23 -15.45 -1.16 24.71
CA PHE A 23 -14.75 -0.19 23.90
C PHE A 23 -15.10 -0.36 22.41
N VAL A 24 -15.71 0.68 21.83
CA VAL A 24 -15.78 0.89 20.38
C VAL A 24 -14.37 1.15 19.90
N PHE A 25 -13.72 0.20 19.21
CA PHE A 25 -12.68 0.43 18.19
C PHE A 25 -12.40 -0.92 17.50
N GLY A 26 -13.20 -1.25 16.50
CA GLY A 26 -13.06 -2.51 15.76
C GLY A 26 -13.61 -2.39 14.35
N SER A 27 -13.14 -1.43 13.57
CA SER A 27 -13.58 -1.31 12.16
C SER A 27 -12.50 -0.83 11.17
N SER A 28 -11.24 -0.65 11.58
CA SER A 28 -10.20 -0.12 10.67
C SER A 28 -9.40 -1.19 9.90
N PHE A 29 -9.60 -2.48 10.15
CA PHE A 29 -8.80 -3.53 9.50
C PHE A 29 -9.31 -3.97 8.12
N ALA A 30 -10.62 -3.80 7.83
CA ALA A 30 -11.20 -4.23 6.56
C ALA A 30 -10.71 -3.37 5.38
N ALA A 31 -10.73 -2.04 5.53
CA ALA A 31 -10.29 -1.11 4.49
C ALA A 31 -8.80 -1.27 4.12
N LEU A 32 -7.94 -1.57 5.10
CA LEU A 32 -6.51 -1.81 4.85
C LEU A 32 -6.25 -3.15 4.14
N ALA A 33 -7.07 -4.18 4.41
CA ALA A 33 -6.95 -5.47 3.74
C ALA A 33 -7.35 -5.39 2.27
N ASP A 34 -8.44 -4.68 1.97
CA ASP A 34 -8.92 -4.46 0.60
C ASP A 34 -7.91 -3.64 -0.22
N GLU A 35 -7.32 -2.60 0.37
CA GLU A 35 -6.29 -1.81 -0.29
C GLU A 35 -5.02 -2.64 -0.58
N SER A 36 -4.59 -3.49 0.37
CA SER A 36 -3.45 -4.37 0.15
C SER A 36 -3.71 -5.41 -0.94
N ALA A 37 -4.95 -5.88 -1.10
CA ALA A 37 -5.31 -6.80 -2.18
C ALA A 37 -5.22 -6.08 -3.54
N LEU A 38 -5.78 -4.88 -3.63
CA LEU A 38 -5.74 -4.06 -4.84
C LEU A 38 -4.29 -3.73 -5.27
N ARG A 39 -3.40 -3.42 -4.33
CA ARG A 39 -1.98 -3.22 -4.64
C ARG A 39 -1.30 -4.46 -5.23
N LYS A 40 -1.66 -5.66 -4.75
CA LYS A 40 -1.13 -6.91 -5.30
C LYS A 40 -1.60 -7.15 -6.72
N GLU A 41 -2.84 -6.78 -7.04
CA GLU A 41 -3.37 -6.83 -8.42
C GLU A 41 -2.62 -5.85 -9.34
N ILE A 42 -2.37 -4.62 -8.89
CA ILE A 42 -1.54 -3.64 -9.61
C ILE A 42 -0.14 -4.20 -9.87
N ILE A 43 0.50 -4.76 -8.84
CA ILE A 43 1.82 -5.39 -8.94
C ILE A 43 1.82 -6.52 -9.96
N GLN A 44 0.80 -7.38 -9.93
CA GLN A 44 0.68 -8.49 -10.88
C GLN A 44 0.55 -7.97 -12.32
N CYS A 45 -0.29 -6.96 -12.56
CA CYS A 45 -0.42 -6.33 -13.86
C CYS A 45 0.89 -5.70 -14.34
N ILE A 46 1.59 -4.97 -13.47
CA ILE A 46 2.88 -4.34 -13.79
C ILE A 46 3.93 -5.42 -14.12
N ASN A 47 4.02 -6.46 -13.31
CA ASN A 47 5.00 -7.53 -13.50
C ASN A 47 4.77 -8.30 -14.81
N GLN A 48 3.51 -8.51 -15.19
CA GLN A 48 3.17 -9.08 -16.49
C GLN A 48 3.54 -8.13 -17.63
N GLY A 49 3.24 -6.83 -17.50
CA GLY A 49 3.64 -5.82 -18.48
C GLY A 49 5.15 -5.74 -18.67
N LEU A 50 5.92 -5.88 -17.58
CA LEU A 50 7.38 -5.92 -17.61
C LEU A 50 7.91 -7.19 -18.29
N ASP A 51 7.29 -8.36 -18.10
CA ASP A 51 7.67 -9.60 -18.81
C ASP A 51 7.47 -9.46 -20.32
N VAL A 52 6.31 -8.95 -20.72
CA VAL A 52 5.97 -8.70 -22.13
C VAL A 52 6.97 -7.71 -22.72
N ASN A 53 7.16 -6.56 -22.06
CA ASN A 53 8.08 -5.53 -22.53
C ASN A 53 9.52 -6.04 -22.65
N ASN A 54 9.98 -6.86 -21.70
CA ASN A 54 11.31 -7.46 -21.73
C ASN A 54 11.48 -8.42 -22.91
N THR A 55 10.43 -9.18 -23.24
CA THR A 55 10.44 -10.15 -24.35
C THR A 55 10.37 -9.46 -25.72
N GLU A 56 9.60 -8.37 -25.83
CA GLU A 56 9.30 -7.72 -27.11
C GLU A 56 10.31 -6.61 -27.48
N ASN A 57 11.13 -6.12 -26.54
CA ASN A 57 12.05 -5.01 -26.77
C ASN A 57 13.50 -5.41 -26.47
N GLU A 58 14.25 -5.83 -27.50
CA GLU A 58 15.64 -6.29 -27.36
C GLU A 58 16.58 -5.24 -26.73
N ASP A 59 16.39 -3.96 -27.05
CA ASP A 59 17.20 -2.85 -26.51
C ASP A 59 17.03 -2.65 -24.99
N MET A 60 15.94 -3.18 -24.43
CA MET A 60 15.57 -3.05 -23.03
C MET A 60 15.61 -4.39 -22.28
N HIS A 61 16.05 -5.46 -22.94
CA HIS A 61 16.04 -6.81 -22.39
C HIS A 61 17.00 -6.97 -21.21
N LEU A 62 16.47 -7.02 -20.01
CA LEU A 62 17.16 -7.46 -18.80
C LEU A 62 17.28 -8.99 -18.81
N THR A 63 18.39 -9.51 -18.28
CA THR A 63 18.51 -10.93 -17.96
C THR A 63 17.42 -11.33 -16.95
N SER A 64 17.11 -12.61 -16.83
CA SER A 64 16.09 -13.08 -15.90
C SER A 64 16.37 -12.67 -14.45
N LEU A 65 17.64 -12.59 -14.05
CA LEU A 65 18.02 -12.16 -12.70
C LEU A 65 17.85 -10.64 -12.51
N GLU A 66 18.27 -9.85 -13.50
CA GLU A 66 18.11 -8.39 -13.47
C GLU A 66 16.63 -7.99 -13.51
N LEU A 67 15.82 -8.64 -14.35
CA LEU A 67 14.38 -8.42 -14.43
C LEU A 67 13.71 -8.74 -13.09
N LYS A 68 14.10 -9.86 -12.46
CA LYS A 68 13.61 -10.22 -11.13
C LYS A 68 13.94 -9.14 -10.10
N PHE A 69 15.18 -8.64 -10.09
CA PHE A 69 15.56 -7.57 -9.16
C PHE A 69 14.86 -6.25 -9.45
N PHE A 70 14.64 -5.92 -10.71
CA PHE A 70 13.89 -4.72 -11.10
C PHE A 70 12.45 -4.80 -10.61
N LYS A 71 11.77 -5.94 -10.83
CA LYS A 71 10.42 -6.21 -10.31
C LYS A 71 10.36 -6.11 -8.79
N ASP A 72 11.33 -6.72 -8.08
CA ASP A 72 11.41 -6.62 -6.62
C ASP A 72 11.54 -5.18 -6.12
N VAL A 73 12.16 -4.28 -6.89
CA VAL A 73 12.23 -2.84 -6.57
C VAL A 73 10.86 -2.21 -6.76
N VAL A 74 10.23 -2.41 -7.92
CA VAL A 74 8.90 -1.87 -8.23
C VAL A 74 7.86 -2.32 -7.21
N ASP A 75 7.80 -3.62 -6.91
CA ASP A 75 6.87 -4.22 -5.94
C ASP A 75 7.02 -3.56 -4.56
N LYS A 76 8.26 -3.32 -4.12
CA LYS A 76 8.53 -2.65 -2.85
C LYS A 76 8.06 -1.21 -2.85
N GLU A 77 8.29 -0.46 -3.91
CA GLU A 77 7.84 0.94 -3.98
C GLU A 77 6.31 1.01 -4.00
N VAL A 78 5.63 0.17 -4.79
CA VAL A 78 4.14 0.12 -4.83
C VAL A 78 3.55 -0.23 -3.46
N MET A 79 4.20 -1.13 -2.71
CA MET A 79 3.73 -1.53 -1.38
C MET A 79 4.01 -0.48 -0.28
N LYS A 80 4.79 0.58 -0.51
CA LYS A 80 5.06 1.61 0.50
C LYS A 80 3.91 2.58 0.70
N GLU A 81 3.29 3.05 -0.38
CA GLU A 81 2.37 4.20 -0.32
C GLU A 81 0.90 3.82 -0.56
N PRO A 82 -0.04 4.35 0.24
CA PRO A 82 -1.47 4.13 0.03
C PRO A 82 -1.93 4.44 -1.39
N LEU A 83 -2.94 3.70 -1.85
CA LEU A 83 -3.60 3.93 -3.14
C LEU A 83 -4.46 5.20 -3.07
N LYS A 84 -3.79 6.34 -2.90
CA LYS A 84 -4.37 7.67 -3.03
C LYS A 84 -4.04 8.22 -4.41
N PRO A 85 -4.88 9.09 -4.98
CA PRO A 85 -4.48 9.87 -6.14
C PRO A 85 -3.20 10.64 -5.82
N HIS A 86 -2.16 10.45 -6.64
CA HIS A 86 -0.91 11.20 -6.49
C HIS A 86 -1.05 12.54 -7.22
N THR A 87 -0.50 13.59 -6.62
CA THR A 87 -0.14 14.80 -7.36
C THR A 87 0.94 14.48 -8.39
N GLU A 88 1.13 15.35 -9.39
CA GLU A 88 2.21 15.16 -10.38
C GLU A 88 3.58 15.04 -9.72
N ASP A 89 3.83 15.79 -8.64
CA ASP A 89 5.13 15.78 -7.96
C ASP A 89 5.32 14.52 -7.11
N GLU A 90 4.28 14.02 -6.45
CA GLU A 90 4.31 12.71 -5.77
C GLU A 90 4.53 11.57 -6.79
N GLN A 91 3.88 11.64 -7.96
CA GLN A 91 4.09 10.66 -9.02
C GLN A 91 5.51 10.72 -9.57
N LYS A 92 6.07 11.91 -9.80
CA LYS A 92 7.48 12.07 -10.21
C LYS A 92 8.43 11.50 -9.17
N GLN A 93 8.19 11.77 -7.89
CA GLN A 93 9.03 11.27 -6.81
C GLN A 93 8.97 9.74 -6.71
N PHE A 94 7.77 9.15 -6.81
CA PHE A 94 7.59 7.70 -6.81
C PHE A 94 8.43 7.01 -7.91
N PHE A 95 8.37 7.50 -9.15
CA PHE A 95 9.17 6.92 -10.23
C PHE A 95 10.66 7.17 -10.05
N LYS A 96 11.05 8.31 -9.46
CA LYS A 96 12.44 8.60 -9.14
C LYS A 96 12.98 7.63 -8.08
N ASP A 97 12.18 7.30 -7.07
CA ASP A 97 12.58 6.36 -6.02
C ASP A 97 12.80 4.95 -6.58
N ILE A 98 11.95 4.51 -7.52
CA ILE A 98 12.15 3.26 -8.28
C ILE A 98 13.45 3.32 -9.08
N GLU A 99 13.67 4.40 -9.84
CA GLU A 99 14.84 4.57 -10.69
C GLU A 99 16.16 4.56 -9.89
N ASP A 100 16.21 5.31 -8.79
CA ASP A 100 17.37 5.39 -7.91
C ASP A 100 17.64 4.03 -7.24
N ALA A 101 16.59 3.33 -6.79
CA ALA A 101 16.71 1.99 -6.21
C ALA A 101 17.16 0.95 -7.25
N ALA A 102 16.66 1.03 -8.49
CA ALA A 102 17.06 0.17 -9.59
C ALA A 102 18.54 0.38 -9.94
N LYS A 103 18.99 1.64 -10.12
CA LYS A 103 20.40 1.99 -10.38
C LYS A 103 21.34 1.46 -9.30
N LYS A 104 20.91 1.50 -8.04
CA LYS A 104 21.67 0.93 -6.91
C LYS A 104 21.71 -0.59 -6.92
N LYS A 105 20.60 -1.26 -7.30
CA LYS A 105 20.46 -2.72 -7.25
C LYS A 105 21.04 -3.42 -8.49
N LEU A 106 21.10 -2.70 -9.61
CA LEU A 106 21.54 -3.16 -10.92
C LEU A 106 22.73 -2.31 -11.43
N PRO A 107 23.88 -2.30 -10.72
CA PRO A 107 25.01 -1.42 -11.08
C PRO A 107 25.67 -1.78 -12.42
N GLU A 108 25.44 -2.99 -12.92
CA GLU A 108 25.98 -3.49 -14.20
C GLU A 108 25.09 -3.13 -15.40
N VAL A 109 23.84 -2.75 -15.15
CA VAL A 109 22.91 -2.32 -16.21
C VAL A 109 23.21 -0.86 -16.56
N PRO A 110 23.42 -0.52 -17.84
CA PRO A 110 23.65 0.87 -18.24
C PRO A 110 22.51 1.79 -17.80
N THR A 111 22.87 2.96 -17.26
CA THR A 111 21.89 3.97 -16.82
C THR A 111 20.87 4.30 -17.91
N GLU A 112 21.31 4.49 -19.16
CA GLU A 112 20.42 4.77 -20.29
C GLU A 112 19.37 3.67 -20.50
N LYS A 113 19.73 2.42 -20.25
CA LYS A 113 18.82 1.29 -20.37
C LYS A 113 17.78 1.30 -19.25
N ILE A 114 18.19 1.60 -18.02
CA ILE A 114 17.26 1.79 -16.88
C ILE A 114 16.29 2.94 -17.21
N ASP A 115 16.78 4.07 -17.72
CA ASP A 115 15.95 5.22 -18.05
C ASP A 115 14.88 4.87 -19.10
N LYS A 116 15.23 4.07 -20.13
CA LYS A 116 14.27 3.55 -21.12
C LYS A 116 13.21 2.63 -20.49
N ILE A 117 13.64 1.71 -19.62
CA ILE A 117 12.71 0.83 -18.90
C ILE A 117 11.75 1.64 -18.02
N MET A 118 12.22 2.72 -17.40
CA MET A 118 11.38 3.61 -16.59
C MET A 118 10.31 4.33 -17.43
N ILE A 119 10.57 4.65 -18.69
CA ILE A 119 9.57 5.21 -19.61
C ILE A 119 8.45 4.19 -19.85
N GLU A 120 8.80 2.93 -20.11
CA GLU A 120 7.81 1.87 -20.32
C GLU A 120 7.06 1.52 -19.03
N LEU A 121 7.75 1.50 -17.88
CA LEU A 121 7.13 1.29 -16.58
C LEU A 121 6.04 2.33 -16.31
N LYS A 122 6.26 3.62 -16.63
CA LYS A 122 5.25 4.66 -16.49
C LYS A 122 4.00 4.36 -17.32
N LYS A 123 4.18 3.90 -18.56
CA LYS A 123 3.05 3.53 -19.44
C LYS A 123 2.32 2.29 -18.93
N ILE A 124 3.06 1.28 -18.48
CA ILE A 124 2.50 0.05 -17.90
C ILE A 124 1.69 0.39 -16.64
N ALA A 125 2.28 1.15 -15.71
CA ALA A 125 1.62 1.56 -14.47
C ALA A 125 0.32 2.33 -14.75
N ALA A 126 0.36 3.31 -15.68
CA ALA A 126 -0.84 4.06 -16.06
C ALA A 126 -1.98 3.16 -16.55
N ARG A 127 -1.68 2.15 -17.39
CA ARG A 127 -2.68 1.17 -17.83
C ARG A 127 -3.20 0.32 -16.67
N CYS A 128 -2.30 -0.23 -15.86
CA CYS A 128 -2.66 -1.09 -14.74
C CYS A 128 -3.50 -0.39 -13.66
N THR A 129 -3.36 0.92 -13.51
CA THR A 129 -4.17 1.72 -12.58
C THR A 129 -5.47 2.25 -13.20
N GLN A 130 -5.61 2.24 -14.52
CA GLN A 130 -6.83 2.66 -15.22
C GLN A 130 -7.84 1.51 -15.40
N GLU A 131 -7.37 0.25 -15.35
CA GLU A 131 -8.23 -0.94 -15.46
C GLU A 131 -8.80 -1.44 -14.13
N LEU A 132 -8.61 -0.66 -13.05
CA LEU A 132 -9.11 -0.91 -11.70
C LEU A 132 -10.17 0.12 -11.31
#